data_AF-A0A3M0M6A1-F1
#
_entry.id   AF-A0A3M0M6A1-F1
#
_cell.length_a   1.000
_cell.length_b   1.000
_cell.length_c   1.000
_cell.angle_alpha   90.00
_cell.angle_beta   90.00
_cell.angle_gamma   90.00
#
_symmetry.space_group_name_H-M   'P 1'
#
loop_
_entity.id
_entity.type
_entity.pdbx_description
1 polymer ?
#
loop_
_entity_poly.entity_id
_entity_poly.type
_entity_poly.pdbx_seq_one_letter_code
_entity_poly.pdbx_strand_id
1 'polypeptide(L)' 'MIRKLAFATFGVAILSACSIDPKDWETEPVTVDTPQGQVVCQLYSENIVRWDRAIDRPEDMSVETADTYCHNEGLKQKGM' A
#
# COMPACT_ATOMS: atom_id res chain seq x y z
N MET A 1 6.44 3.82 43.99
CA MET A 1 5.84 3.21 42.78
C MET A 1 6.02 4.06 41.51
N ILE A 2 6.07 5.39 41.59
CA ILE A 2 6.32 6.33 40.46
C ILE A 2 7.62 6.06 39.66
N ARG A 3 8.69 5.60 40.32
CA ARG A 3 10.00 5.33 39.68
C ARG A 3 9.98 4.20 38.65
N LYS A 4 9.02 3.26 38.75
CA LYS A 4 8.86 2.16 37.78
C LYS A 4 8.03 2.57 36.56
N LEU A 5 7.16 3.57 36.68
CA LEU A 5 6.38 4.09 35.55
C LEU A 5 7.23 4.86 34.54
N ALA A 6 8.27 5.56 34.99
CA ALA A 6 9.15 6.35 34.12
C ALA A 6 9.97 5.51 33.13
N PHE A 7 10.25 4.25 33.45
CA PHE A 7 10.97 3.33 32.56
C PHE A 7 10.07 2.75 31.46
N ALA A 8 8.77 2.61 31.72
CA ALA A 8 7.82 2.06 30.76
C ALA A 8 7.47 3.06 29.65
N THR A 9 7.42 4.36 29.96
CA THR A 9 7.09 5.41 28.98
C THR A 9 8.20 5.70 27.99
N PHE A 10 9.47 5.49 28.36
CA PHE A 10 10.60 5.72 27.44
C PHE A 10 10.69 4.66 26.33
N GLY A 11 10.31 3.41 26.63
CA GLY A 11 10.31 2.32 25.64
C GLY A 11 9.29 2.50 24.52
N VAL A 12 8.11 3.06 24.82
CA VAL A 12 7.06 3.28 23.81
C VAL A 12 7.43 4.40 22.84
N ALA A 13 8.08 5.47 23.31
CA ALA A 13 8.45 6.63 22.48
C ALA A 13 9.47 6.30 21.38
N ILE A 14 10.35 5.31 21.61
CA ILE A 14 11.37 4.90 20.63
C ILE A 14 10.74 4.06 19.50
N LEU A 15 9.69 3.28 19.79
CA LEU A 15 9.07 2.39 18.80
C LEU A 15 8.20 3.15 17.78
N SER A 16 7.67 4.33 18.13
CA SER A 16 6.91 5.18 17.20
C SER A 16 7.78 5.92 16.16
N ALA A 17 9.11 5.92 16.31
CA ALA A 17 10.01 6.63 15.40
C ALA A 17 10.33 5.86 14.10
N CYS A 18 9.96 4.57 14.01
CA CYS A 18 10.14 3.75 12.81
C CYS A 18 8.80 3.56 12.08
N SER A 19 8.23 4.64 11.54
CA SER A 19 7.09 4.53 10.61
C SER A 19 7.63 4.35 9.20
N ILE A 20 7.21 3.28 8.51
CA ILE A 20 7.55 3.07 7.10
C ILE A 20 6.58 3.91 6.27
N ASP A 21 7.09 4.84 5.45
CA ASP A 21 6.27 5.59 4.49
C ASP A 21 6.11 4.74 3.22
N PRO A 22 4.88 4.35 2.82
CA PRO A 22 4.65 3.62 1.58
C PRO A 22 5.23 4.29 0.33
N LYS A 23 5.33 5.63 0.32
CA LYS A 23 5.87 6.39 -0.82
C LYS A 23 7.29 6.00 -1.19
N ASP A 24 8.09 5.60 -0.20
CA ASP A 24 9.48 5.16 -0.42
C ASP A 24 9.55 3.83 -1.20
N TRP A 25 8.42 3.18 -1.44
CA TRP A 25 8.29 1.88 -2.08
C TRP A 25 7.42 1.91 -3.33
N GLU A 26 6.97 3.10 -3.75
CA GLU A 26 6.17 3.27 -4.98
C GLU A 26 7.02 2.93 -6.21
N THR A 27 6.45 2.15 -7.12
CA THR A 27 7.00 1.92 -8.46
C THR A 27 6.39 2.90 -9.47
N GLU A 28 6.87 2.86 -10.71
CA GLU A 28 6.19 3.60 -11.79
C GLU A 28 4.74 3.10 -11.94
N PRO A 29 3.74 3.98 -12.02
CA PRO A 29 2.36 3.57 -12.19
C PRO A 29 2.14 2.70 -13.43
N VAL A 30 1.30 1.69 -13.29
CA VAL A 30 0.95 0.78 -14.38
C VAL A 30 -0.51 0.95 -14.78
N THR A 31 -0.80 0.82 -16.06
CA THR A 31 -2.18 0.86 -16.57
C THR A 31 -2.65 -0.55 -16.85
N VAL A 32 -3.81 -0.91 -16.30
CA VAL A 32 -4.45 -2.22 -16.46
C VAL A 32 -5.73 -2.04 -17.25
N ASP A 33 -5.85 -2.75 -18.37
CA ASP A 33 -7.07 -2.82 -19.15
C ASP A 33 -8.10 -3.75 -18.47
N THR A 34 -9.29 -3.23 -18.20
CA THR A 34 -10.40 -3.99 -17.63
C THR A 34 -11.64 -3.89 -18.52
N PRO A 35 -12.64 -4.79 -18.37
CA PRO A 35 -13.88 -4.70 -19.14
C PRO A 35 -14.66 -3.39 -18.97
N GLN A 36 -14.45 -2.67 -17.87
CA GLN A 36 -15.14 -1.41 -17.55
C GLN A 36 -14.31 -0.17 -17.93
N GLY A 37 -13.09 -0.35 -18.44
CA GLY A 37 -12.17 0.74 -18.77
C GLY A 37 -10.79 0.55 -18.16
N GLN A 38 -9.91 1.52 -18.38
CA GLN A 38 -8.55 1.50 -17.86
C GLN A 38 -8.52 1.86 -16.38
N VAL A 39 -7.71 1.14 -15.62
CA VAL A 39 -7.37 1.45 -14.22
C VAL A 39 -5.88 1.78 -14.15
N VAL A 40 -5.53 2.91 -13.55
CA VAL A 40 -4.12 3.25 -13.28
C VAL A 40 -3.82 2.85 -11.84
N CYS A 41 -2.85 1.95 -11.69
CA CYS A 41 -2.45 1.35 -10.44
C CYS A 41 -1.14 1.93 -9.94
N GLN A 42 -1.14 2.35 -8.68
CA GLN A 42 0.10 2.49 -7.92
C GLN A 42 0.43 1.11 -7.33
N LEU A 43 1.48 0.49 -7.85
CA LEU A 43 2.06 -0.69 -7.23
C LEU A 43 3.19 -0.26 -6.30
N TYR A 44 3.42 -1.07 -5.30
CA TYR A 44 4.54 -0.92 -4.40
C TYR A 44 5.57 -2.02 -4.70
N SER A 45 6.70 -2.00 -3.99
CA SER A 45 7.72 -3.04 -4.06
C SER A 45 7.12 -4.44 -4.23
N GLU A 46 7.74 -5.29 -5.04
CA GLU A 46 7.30 -6.66 -5.37
C GLU A 46 6.99 -7.53 -4.13
N ASN A 47 7.52 -7.16 -2.98
CA ASN A 47 7.31 -7.87 -1.71
C ASN A 47 6.12 -7.32 -0.88
N ILE A 48 5.47 -6.23 -1.29
CA ILE A 48 4.47 -5.47 -0.52
C ILE A 48 3.20 -5.19 -1.34
N VAL A 49 2.61 -6.23 -1.92
CA VAL A 49 1.37 -6.15 -2.73
C VAL A 49 0.14 -5.67 -1.94
N ARG A 50 0.19 -5.70 -0.60
CA ARG A 50 -0.92 -5.25 0.26
C ARG A 50 -1.22 -3.75 0.11
N TRP A 51 -0.26 -2.96 -0.37
CA TRP A 51 -0.43 -1.52 -0.53
C TRP A 51 -0.93 -1.12 -1.91
N ASP A 52 -0.88 -2.03 -2.88
CA ASP A 52 -1.28 -1.78 -4.25
C ASP A 52 -2.72 -1.27 -4.32
N ARG A 53 -2.90 -0.17 -5.04
CA ARG A 53 -4.17 0.56 -5.09
C ARG A 53 -4.35 1.31 -6.39
N ALA A 54 -5.60 1.58 -6.75
CA ALA A 54 -5.92 2.44 -7.87
C ALA A 54 -5.64 3.91 -7.52
N ILE A 55 -5.00 4.62 -8.44
CA ILE A 55 -4.83 6.08 -8.42
C ILE A 55 -5.70 6.77 -9.48
N ASP A 56 -6.18 6.02 -10.46
CA ASP A 56 -7.24 6.44 -11.38
C ASP A 56 -8.12 5.25 -11.78
N ARG A 57 -9.41 5.49 -12.02
CA ARG A 57 -10.40 4.47 -12.39
C ARG A 57 -11.62 5.10 -13.09
N PRO A 58 -12.40 4.32 -13.85
CA PRO A 58 -13.69 4.77 -14.38
C PRO A 58 -14.63 5.24 -13.25
N GLU A 59 -15.45 6.25 -13.54
CA GLU A 59 -16.37 6.85 -12.56
C GLU A 59 -17.38 5.83 -12.01
N ASP A 60 -17.84 4.91 -12.85
CA ASP A 60 -18.81 3.86 -12.55
C ASP A 60 -18.21 2.61 -11.89
N MET A 61 -16.88 2.53 -11.76
CA MET A 61 -16.18 1.45 -11.07
C MET A 61 -16.04 1.76 -9.58
N SER A 62 -16.25 0.77 -8.69
CA SER A 62 -15.99 1.00 -7.26
C SER A 62 -14.48 1.06 -6.97
N VAL A 63 -14.09 1.77 -5.89
CA VAL A 63 -12.68 1.79 -5.43
C VAL A 63 -12.20 0.37 -5.11
N GLU A 64 -13.01 -0.43 -4.41
CA GLU A 64 -12.66 -1.81 -4.05
C GLU A 64 -12.42 -2.69 -5.28
N THR A 65 -13.25 -2.54 -6.32
CA THR A 65 -13.08 -3.26 -7.58
C THR A 65 -11.77 -2.84 -8.28
N ALA A 66 -11.48 -1.53 -8.34
CA ALA A 66 -10.25 -1.03 -8.94
C ALA A 66 -9.00 -1.49 -8.17
N ASP A 67 -9.02 -1.42 -6.84
CA ASP A 67 -7.94 -1.90 -5.97
C ASP A 67 -7.73 -3.41 -6.14
N THR A 68 -8.79 -4.19 -6.39
CA THR A 68 -8.67 -5.62 -6.68
C THR A 68 -7.90 -5.88 -7.98
N TYR A 69 -8.11 -5.06 -9.02
CA TYR A 69 -7.32 -5.15 -10.25
C TYR A 69 -5.85 -4.82 -9.98
N CYS A 70 -5.57 -3.77 -9.23
CA CYS A 70 -4.20 -3.38 -8.90
C CYS A 70 -3.48 -4.42 -8.04
N HIS A 71 -4.16 -4.99 -7.04
CA HIS A 71 -3.63 -6.08 -6.23
C HIS A 71 -3.29 -7.31 -7.08
N ASN A 72 -4.17 -7.70 -8.02
CA ASN A 72 -3.92 -8.83 -8.91
C ASN A 72 -2.74 -8.58 -9.86
N GLU A 73 -2.57 -7.35 -10.34
CA GLU A 73 -1.42 -6.98 -11.17
C GLU A 73 -0.11 -7.05 -10.35
N GLY A 74 -0.09 -6.56 -9.11
CA GLY A 74 1.06 -6.71 -8.23
C GLY A 74 1.41 -8.17 -7.92
N LEU A 75 0.41 -9.03 -7.69
CA LEU A 75 0.62 -10.48 -7.53
C LEU A 75 1.22 -11.11 -8.79
N LYS A 76 0.78 -10.68 -9.98
CA LYS A 76 1.30 -11.17 -11.25
C LYS A 76 2.76 -10.78 -11.44
N GLN A 77 3.13 -9.54 -11.14
CA GLN A 77 4.51 -9.06 -11.28
C GLN A 77 5.47 -9.70 -10.27
N LYS A 78 5.00 -9.97 -9.04
CA LYS A 78 5.79 -10.72 -8.04
C LYS A 78 6.17 -12.14 -8.49
N GLY A 79 5.36 -12.77 -9.34
CA GLY A 79 5.58 -14.12 -9.84
C GLY A 79 6.46 -14.22 -11.10
N MET A 80 6.94 -13.09 -11.63
CA MET A 80 7.81 -13.00 -12.81
C MET A 80 9.28 -12.94 -12.40
#